data_AF-A0A1H8JWJ5-F1
#
_entry.id   AF-A0A1H8JWJ5-F1
#
_cell.length_a   1.000
_cell.length_b   1.000
_cell.length_c   1.000
_cell.angle_alpha   90.00
_cell.angle_beta   90.00
_cell.angle_gamma   90.00
#
_symmetry.space_group_name_H-M   'P 1'
#
loop_
_entity.id
_entity.type
_entity.pdbx_description
1 polymer ?
#
loop_
_entity_poly.entity_id
_entity_poly.type
_entity_poly.pdbx_seq_one_letter_code
_entity_poly.pdbx_strand_id
1 'polypeptide(L)'
;MRIVGTCLIAGMALTPLAAYAQMSDAAYCQALSAKYRDVTGGTQNNQAVAEAMDQCGKGNTAAGIPTLEKALKDQKATLPARN
;
A
#
# COMPACT_ATOMS: atom_id res chain seq x y z
N MET A 1 27.50 -39.07 28.20
CA MET A 1 26.04 -38.88 28.04
C MET A 1 25.77 -38.73 26.55
N ARG A 2 25.17 -39.75 25.90
CA ARG A 2 24.79 -39.73 24.49
C ARG A 2 23.41 -39.10 24.38
N ILE A 3 23.27 -37.96 23.71
CA ILE A 3 21.97 -37.39 23.37
C ILE A 3 21.73 -37.68 21.89
N VAL A 4 21.02 -38.79 21.65
CA VAL A 4 20.24 -39.04 20.44
C VAL A 4 18.92 -38.30 20.63
N GLY A 5 18.46 -37.52 19.65
CA GLY A 5 17.21 -36.76 19.80
C GLY A 5 16.78 -36.00 18.56
N THR A 6 16.43 -36.74 17.51
CA THR A 6 15.29 -36.49 16.61
C THR A 6 15.09 -35.09 16.01
N CYS A 7 15.33 -34.99 14.70
CA CYS A 7 14.80 -33.94 13.82
C CYS A 7 13.31 -33.69 14.03
N LEU A 8 12.95 -32.47 14.43
CA LEU A 8 11.66 -31.87 14.08
C LEU A 8 11.95 -30.50 13.45
N ILE A 9 12.23 -30.55 12.15
CA ILE A 9 12.16 -29.40 11.25
C ILE A 9 10.67 -29.13 11.04
N ALA A 10 10.02 -28.46 12.00
CA ALA A 10 8.72 -27.86 11.76
C ALA A 10 8.99 -26.53 11.05
N GLY A 11 9.18 -26.61 9.73
CA GLY A 11 9.30 -25.44 8.87
C GLY A 11 8.06 -24.57 9.06
N MET A 12 8.25 -23.40 9.64
CA MET A 12 7.28 -22.31 9.56
C MET A 12 7.12 -21.97 8.08
N ALA A 13 6.11 -22.55 7.45
CA ALA A 13 5.62 -22.09 6.15
C ALA A 13 5.00 -20.71 6.38
N LEU A 14 5.84 -19.68 6.39
CA LEU A 14 5.44 -18.29 6.17
C LEU A 14 4.92 -18.24 4.73
N THR A 15 3.61 -18.44 4.59
CA THR A 15 2.91 -18.26 3.32
C THR A 15 3.08 -16.80 2.87
N PRO A 16 3.42 -16.55 1.59
CA PRO A 16 3.57 -15.20 1.06
C PRO A 16 2.19 -14.61 0.78
N LEU A 17 1.36 -14.46 1.81
CA LEU A 17 0.09 -13.72 1.78
C LEU A 17 0.34 -12.20 1.94
N ALA A 18 1.45 -11.69 1.43
CA ALA A 18 1.71 -10.25 1.31
C ALA A 18 1.92 -9.84 -0.15
N ALA A 19 2.41 -10.74 -1.00
CA ALA A 19 2.73 -10.44 -2.39
C ALA A 19 1.48 -10.12 -3.24
N TYR A 20 0.37 -10.84 -3.00
CA TYR A 20 -0.90 -10.58 -3.69
C TYR A 20 -1.56 -9.30 -3.18
N ALA A 21 -1.60 -9.02 -1.87
CA ALA A 21 -2.14 -7.74 -1.38
C ALA A 21 -1.32 -6.53 -1.85
N GLN A 22 0.01 -6.68 -1.97
CA GLN A 22 0.88 -5.61 -2.43
C GLN A 22 0.67 -5.26 -3.92
N MET A 23 0.28 -6.23 -4.75
CA MET A 23 -0.05 -5.98 -6.16
C MET A 23 -1.37 -5.21 -6.30
N SER A 24 -2.41 -5.58 -5.54
CA SER A 24 -3.68 -4.83 -5.52
C SER A 24 -3.51 -3.46 -4.88
N ASP A 25 -2.71 -3.35 -3.81
CA ASP A 25 -2.46 -2.08 -3.14
C ASP A 25 -1.62 -1.13 -3.99
N ALA A 26 -0.70 -1.64 -4.82
CA ALA A 26 0.05 -0.83 -5.76
C ALA A 26 -0.87 -0.22 -6.84
N ALA A 27 -1.71 -1.06 -7.45
CA ALA A 27 -2.71 -0.60 -8.43
C ALA A 27 -3.69 0.40 -7.80
N TYR A 28 -4.18 0.10 -6.60
CA TYR A 28 -5.06 0.99 -5.87
C TYR A 28 -4.41 2.32 -5.51
N CYS A 29 -3.16 2.30 -5.05
CA CYS A 29 -2.47 3.53 -4.71
C CYS A 29 -2.18 4.40 -5.95
N GLN A 30 -1.88 3.78 -7.09
CA GLN A 30 -1.78 4.50 -8.36
C GLN A 30 -3.12 5.13 -8.75
N ALA A 31 -4.23 4.40 -8.61
CA ALA A 31 -5.57 4.91 -8.89
C ALA A 31 -5.93 6.10 -7.98
N LEU A 32 -5.63 6.03 -6.68
CA LEU A 32 -5.80 7.15 -5.75
C LEU A 32 -4.95 8.36 -6.16
N SER A 33 -3.69 8.12 -6.53
CA SER A 33 -2.77 9.16 -6.99
C SER A 33 -3.27 9.85 -8.25
N ALA A 34 -3.80 9.10 -9.21
CA ALA A 34 -4.40 9.65 -10.42
C ALA A 34 -5.65 10.46 -10.11
N LYS A 35 -6.54 9.93 -9.25
CA LYS A 35 -7.74 10.64 -8.81
C LYS A 35 -7.43 11.93 -8.07
N TYR A 36 -6.39 11.94 -7.25
CA TYR A 36 -5.98 13.16 -6.57
C TYR A 36 -5.59 14.27 -7.55
N ARG A 37 -4.79 13.93 -8.59
CA ARG A 37 -4.43 14.91 -9.64
C ARG A 37 -5.63 15.39 -10.44
N ASP A 38 -6.58 14.50 -10.72
CA ASP A 38 -7.83 14.82 -11.41
C ASP A 38 -8.66 15.84 -10.61
N VAL A 39 -8.82 15.60 -9.30
CA VAL A 39 -9.57 16.49 -8.39
C VAL A 39 -8.87 17.85 -8.21
N THR A 40 -7.54 17.87 -8.13
CA THR A 40 -6.79 19.12 -7.93
C THR A 40 -6.39 19.83 -9.22
N GLY A 41 -6.77 19.30 -10.39
CA GLY A 41 -6.33 19.80 -11.69
C GLY A 41 -4.81 19.81 -11.86
N GLY A 42 -4.11 18.88 -11.21
CA GLY A 42 -2.65 18.79 -11.19
C GLY A 42 -1.96 19.76 -10.23
N THR A 43 -2.70 20.56 -9.46
CA THR A 43 -2.12 21.44 -8.44
C THR A 43 -1.85 20.63 -7.17
N GLN A 44 -0.59 20.23 -6.98
CA GLN A 44 -0.17 19.51 -5.77
C GLN A 44 0.21 20.51 -4.67
N ASN A 45 -0.78 20.98 -3.89
CA ASN A 45 -0.57 21.92 -2.79
C ASN A 45 -0.40 21.24 -1.41
N ASN A 46 -0.42 19.91 -1.36
CA ASN A 46 -0.27 19.13 -0.14
C ASN A 46 1.00 18.26 -0.18
N GLN A 47 1.99 18.62 0.63
CA GLN A 47 3.27 17.92 0.73
C GLN A 47 3.10 16.47 1.20
N ALA A 48 2.19 16.21 2.16
CA ALA A 48 1.94 14.85 2.63
C ALA A 48 1.38 13.96 1.53
N VAL A 49 0.57 14.52 0.61
CA VAL A 49 0.07 13.76 -0.54
C VAL A 49 1.17 13.52 -1.57
N ALA A 50 2.07 14.49 -1.78
CA ALA A 50 3.22 14.28 -2.66
C ALA A 50 4.14 13.16 -2.16
N GLU A 51 4.40 13.14 -0.85
CA GLU A 51 5.16 12.06 -0.22
C GLU A 51 4.42 10.72 -0.30
N ALA A 52 3.10 10.70 -0.07
CA ALA A 52 2.30 9.48 -0.21
C ALA A 52 2.34 8.90 -1.64
N MET A 53 2.29 9.74 -2.67
CA MET A 53 2.46 9.31 -4.06
C MET A 53 3.84 8.73 -4.33
N ASP A 54 4.90 9.32 -3.77
CA ASP A 54 6.27 8.83 -3.88
C ASP A 54 6.44 7.47 -3.18
N GLN A 55 5.88 7.31 -1.97
CA GLN A 55 5.86 6.03 -1.25
C GLN A 55 5.17 4.94 -2.07
N CYS A 56 4.08 5.28 -2.77
CA CYS A 56 3.41 4.34 -3.66
C CYS A 56 4.22 3.99 -4.91
N GLY A 57 4.98 4.93 -5.47
CA GLY A 57 5.96 4.64 -6.53
C GLY A 57 7.08 3.70 -6.07
N LYS A 58 7.46 3.76 -4.79
CA LYS A 58 8.46 2.89 -4.15
C LYS A 58 7.93 1.53 -3.69
N GLY A 59 6.62 1.27 -3.86
CA GLY A 59 5.97 0.04 -3.39
C GLY A 59 5.61 0.04 -1.90
N ASN A 60 5.85 1.13 -1.18
CA ASN A 60 5.40 1.32 0.21
C ASN A 60 3.96 1.83 0.25
N THR A 61 3.05 1.01 -0.25
CA THR A 61 1.62 1.34 -0.41
C THR A 61 0.92 1.54 0.94
N ALA A 62 1.34 0.80 1.97
CA ALA A 62 0.81 0.92 3.33
C ALA A 62 0.97 2.32 3.94
N ALA A 63 2.05 3.04 3.60
CA ALA A 63 2.27 4.41 4.04
C ALA A 63 1.52 5.44 3.18
N GLY A 64 1.37 5.19 1.87
CA GLY A 64 0.78 6.15 0.93
C GLY A 64 -0.76 6.12 0.85
N ILE A 65 -1.36 4.93 0.82
CA ILE A 65 -2.81 4.73 0.71
C ILE A 65 -3.62 5.53 1.76
N PRO A 66 -3.35 5.42 3.08
CA PRO A 66 -4.19 6.10 4.08
C PRO A 66 -4.17 7.62 3.92
N THR A 67 -3.03 8.19 3.55
CA THR A 67 -2.87 9.63 3.33
C THR A 67 -3.65 10.08 2.10
N LEU A 68 -3.57 9.33 1.00
CA LEU A 68 -4.31 9.63 -0.23
C LEU A 68 -5.82 9.47 -0.06
N GLU A 69 -6.29 8.40 0.59
CA GLU A 69 -7.71 8.21 0.90
C GLU A 69 -8.25 9.36 1.75
N LYS A 70 -7.51 9.74 2.80
CA LYS A 70 -7.91 10.86 3.66
C LYS A 70 -7.98 12.16 2.87
N ALA A 71 -6.97 12.47 2.06
CA ALA A 71 -6.93 13.71 1.30
C ALA A 71 -8.03 13.81 0.24
N LEU A 72 -8.42 12.68 -0.38
CA LEU A 72 -9.56 12.61 -1.28
C LEU A 72 -10.90 12.75 -0.53
N LYS A 73 -11.05 12.10 0.63
CA LYS A 73 -12.24 12.25 1.49
C LYS A 73 -12.41 13.68 1.99
N ASP A 74 -11.32 14.33 2.40
CA ASP A 74 -11.33 15.73 2.86
C ASP A 74 -11.82 16.68 1.74
N GLN A 75 -11.53 16.33 0.48
CA GLN A 75 -12.03 17.04 -0.71
C GLN A 75 -13.41 16.57 -1.18
N LYS A 76 -14.06 15.66 -0.45
CA LYS A 76 -15.33 15.00 -0.81
C LYS A 76 -15.30 14.30 -2.18
N ALA A 77 -14.12 13.87 -2.61
CA ALA A 77 -13.96 13.11 -3.85
C ALA A 77 -14.37 11.64 -3.65
N THR A 78 -14.91 11.04 -4.70
CA THR A 78 -15.24 9.61 -4.72
C THR A 78 -13.96 8.80 -4.80
N LEU A 79 -13.83 7.79 -3.93
CA LEU A 79 -12.66 6.90 -3.93
C LEU A 79 -12.78 5.81 -5.00
N PRO A 80 -11.69 5.44 -5.66
CA PRO A 80 -11.64 4.26 -6.51
C PRO A 80 -11.92 2.99 -5.69
N ALA A 81 -12.34 1.92 -6.36
CA ALA A 81 -12.56 0.63 -5.70
C ALA A 81 -11.22 -0.11 -5.50
N ARG A 82 -11.11 -0.84 -4.38
CA ARG A 82 -10.02 -1.80 -4.13
C ARG A 82 -10.44 -3.15 -4.72
N ASN A 83 -9.85 -3.52 -5.86
CA ASN A 83 -10.15 -4.77 -6.57
C ASN A 83 -8.89 -5.63 -6.63
#